data_AF-A0ABC7ZWP0-F1
#
_entry.id   AF-A0ABC7ZWP0-F1
#
_cell.length_a   1.000
_cell.length_b   1.000
_cell.length_c   1.000
_cell.angle_alpha   90.00
_cell.angle_beta   90.00
_cell.angle_gamma   90.00
#
_symmetry.space_group_name_H-M   'P 1'
#
loop_
_entity.id
_entity.type
_entity.pdbx_description
1 polymer ?
#
loop_
_entity_poly.entity_id
_entity_poly.type
_entity_poly.pdbx_seq_one_letter_code
_entity_poly.pdbx_strand_id
1 'polypeptide(L)'
;MPGKQMSIDADLRAGIIDADLAKERRSVLERESQLYGSFDGAMKFIKGDAIANIIIIFVNIIGGLSVGVGQNGMDFSTALTVYTILTVGDGLVSQIPALLIAISAGFIVTRVNGDSDNMGQNIMSQLLSNSFVIIVTCVLALSIGLLPGFPLLVFLCLAVILGIYFYFKFKKKGTEETVVEGDITVGLEPYNQDDDISLGIINKLDQVITETVPLVLIMNSVQAKKYTEINLADRIRSQFFIEYGIRIPGIVIREGEGLNDEDVILMLNEVRASQFKIYHDLVLLVEYSDEVVSTLIKKPVIVNSNGEQYYWVTKSDAQKLTKIGCYTRTAMDEMYNHLSVCLAHNINEYFGIQETKYILDQLEMKYPDLLKEILRYITVQRISEVIQRLIQERISVRNMRLVMEALALWSPREKDIITLVEHVRGALGRYICHKFSYSGEIKAIVISPEIEDRIRDGVRPTAGGTFLNLDASEAEMILDNFKLALSGINIPIKDIILLGSVDIRRFIKKLIESSYRDLEVLSYGELTENVPVNILKTI
;
A
#
# COMPACT_ATOMS: atom_id res chain seq x y z
N MET A 1 1.93 26.62 -20.33
CA MET A 1 1.11 26.68 -21.56
C MET A 1 1.97 26.56 -22.83
N PRO A 2 2.86 27.52 -23.17
CA PRO A 2 3.62 27.47 -24.43
C PRO A 2 4.48 26.20 -24.59
N GLY A 3 5.18 25.79 -23.52
CA GLY A 3 6.01 24.57 -23.56
C GLY A 3 5.21 23.28 -23.74
N LYS A 4 4.00 23.18 -23.18
CA LYS A 4 3.12 22.00 -23.35
C LYS A 4 2.58 21.94 -24.79
N GLN A 5 2.21 23.07 -25.40
CA GLN A 5 1.81 23.13 -26.81
C GLN A 5 2.97 22.77 -27.74
N MET A 6 4.17 23.29 -27.48
CA MET A 6 5.37 22.95 -28.25
C MET A 6 5.75 21.48 -28.14
N SER A 7 5.51 20.84 -26.98
CA SER A 7 5.72 19.39 -26.81
C SER A 7 4.75 18.57 -27.66
N ILE A 8 3.47 18.94 -27.70
CA ILE A 8 2.48 18.25 -28.56
C ILE A 8 2.85 18.40 -30.04
N ASP A 9 3.34 19.58 -30.45
CA ASP A 9 3.78 19.83 -31.81
C ASP A 9 5.07 19.07 -32.17
N ALA A 10 5.99 18.92 -31.21
CA ALA A 10 7.20 18.12 -31.36
C ALA A 10 6.86 16.63 -31.49
N ASP A 11 5.94 16.12 -30.66
CA ASP A 11 5.49 14.72 -30.69
C ASP A 11 4.76 14.38 -32.00
N LEU A 12 3.95 15.31 -32.52
CA LEU A 12 3.28 15.16 -33.81
C LEU A 12 4.29 15.16 -34.98
N ARG A 13 5.30 16.05 -34.95
CA ARG A 13 6.37 16.08 -35.97
C ARG A 13 7.27 14.85 -35.90
N ALA A 14 7.47 14.29 -34.71
CA ALA A 14 8.25 13.08 -34.50
C ALA A 14 7.48 11.80 -34.85
N GLY A 15 6.19 11.89 -35.19
CA GLY A 15 5.33 10.75 -35.53
C GLY A 15 4.97 9.86 -34.34
N ILE A 16 5.15 10.35 -33.11
CA ILE A 16 4.83 9.62 -31.86
C ILE A 16 3.31 9.62 -31.62
N ILE A 17 2.62 10.65 -32.09
CA ILE A 17 1.16 10.82 -31.99
C ILE A 17 0.56 11.16 -33.35
N ASP A 18 -0.67 10.71 -33.60
CA ASP A 18 -1.43 11.03 -34.80
C ASP A 18 -2.13 12.41 -34.70
N ALA A 19 -2.56 12.95 -35.83
CA ALA A 19 -3.21 14.26 -35.95
C ALA A 19 -4.49 14.38 -35.10
N ASP A 20 -5.29 13.31 -35.03
CA ASP A 20 -6.50 13.27 -34.22
C ASP A 20 -6.19 13.29 -32.71
N LEU A 21 -5.17 12.53 -32.29
CA LEU A 21 -4.70 12.52 -30.90
C LEU A 21 -4.04 13.84 -30.49
N ALA A 22 -3.30 14.48 -31.40
CA ALA A 22 -2.75 15.81 -31.18
C ALA A 22 -3.84 16.88 -31.03
N LYS A 23 -4.93 16.77 -31.81
CA LYS A 23 -6.10 17.66 -31.70
C LYS A 23 -6.80 17.50 -30.35
N GLU A 24 -6.98 16.25 -29.89
CA GLU A 24 -7.55 15.96 -28.57
C GLU A 24 -6.67 16.53 -27.44
N ARG A 25 -5.36 16.26 -27.46
CA ARG A 25 -4.42 16.78 -26.44
C ARG A 25 -4.38 18.30 -26.41
N ARG A 26 -4.44 18.97 -27.57
CA ARG A 26 -4.54 20.44 -27.64
C ARG A 26 -5.84 20.94 -27.03
N SER A 27 -6.96 20.28 -27.31
CA SER A 27 -8.27 20.60 -26.71
C SER A 27 -8.23 20.46 -25.18
N VAL A 28 -7.64 19.39 -24.65
CA VAL A 28 -7.46 19.21 -23.20
C VAL A 28 -6.60 20.33 -22.60
N LEU A 29 -5.51 20.69 -23.27
CA LEU A 29 -4.62 21.77 -22.81
C LEU A 29 -5.27 23.16 -22.86
N GLU A 30 -6.10 23.41 -23.87
CA GLU A 30 -6.91 24.63 -23.99
C GLU A 30 -7.96 24.71 -22.87
N ARG A 31 -8.63 23.60 -22.57
CA ARG A 31 -9.57 23.49 -21.43
C ARG A 31 -8.88 23.71 -20.09
N GLU A 32 -7.70 23.12 -19.89
CA GLU A 32 -6.86 23.34 -18.70
C GLU A 32 -6.54 24.83 -18.55
N SER A 33 -6.12 25.49 -19.64
CA SER A 33 -5.83 26.92 -19.62
C SER A 33 -7.06 27.80 -19.34
N GLN A 34 -8.21 27.47 -19.93
CA GLN A 34 -9.44 28.22 -19.74
C GLN A 34 -9.94 28.08 -18.31
N LEU A 35 -9.81 26.89 -17.72
CA LEU A 35 -10.12 26.65 -16.31
C LEU A 35 -9.24 27.51 -15.40
N TYR A 36 -7.92 27.51 -15.59
CA TYR A 36 -7.01 28.35 -14.79
C TYR A 36 -7.21 29.85 -15.02
N GLY A 37 -7.52 30.28 -16.25
CA GLY A 37 -7.84 31.69 -16.55
C GLY A 37 -9.13 32.15 -15.86
N SER A 38 -10.15 31.30 -15.85
CA SER A 38 -11.41 31.54 -15.16
C SER A 38 -11.27 31.53 -13.64
N PHE A 39 -10.43 30.64 -13.10
CA PHE A 39 -10.12 30.62 -11.67
C PHE A 39 -9.35 31.87 -11.22
N ASP A 40 -8.38 32.34 -12.00
CA ASP A 40 -7.67 33.60 -11.70
C ASP A 40 -8.63 34.82 -11.76
N GLY A 41 -9.54 34.82 -12.74
CA GLY A 41 -10.61 35.82 -12.84
C GLY A 41 -11.51 35.82 -11.60
N ALA A 42 -12.11 34.67 -11.27
CA ALA A 42 -12.97 34.51 -10.10
C ALA A 42 -12.25 34.89 -8.79
N MET A 43 -10.98 34.50 -8.64
CA MET A 43 -10.19 34.81 -7.45
C MET A 43 -9.92 36.31 -7.30
N LYS A 44 -9.73 37.04 -8.40
CA LYS A 44 -9.61 38.52 -8.37
C LYS A 44 -10.91 39.20 -7.95
N PHE A 45 -12.08 38.71 -8.41
CA PHE A 45 -13.39 39.24 -7.99
C PHE A 45 -13.68 38.96 -6.51
N ILE A 46 -13.44 37.73 -6.04
CA ILE A 46 -13.67 37.34 -4.63
C ILE A 46 -12.74 38.16 -3.70
N LYS A 47 -11.48 38.34 -4.08
CA LYS A 47 -10.53 39.15 -3.30
C LYS A 47 -10.95 40.63 -3.24
N GLY A 48 -11.46 41.19 -4.34
CA GLY A 48 -11.96 42.56 -4.38
C GLY A 48 -13.21 42.75 -3.49
N ASP A 49 -14.14 41.80 -3.55
CA ASP A 49 -15.37 41.80 -2.75
C ASP A 49 -15.07 41.69 -1.24
N ALA A 50 -14.16 40.80 -0.85
CA ALA A 50 -13.73 40.65 0.54
C ALA A 50 -13.08 41.94 1.10
N ILE A 51 -12.24 42.61 0.31
CA ILE A 51 -11.60 43.87 0.72
C ILE A 51 -12.64 44.98 0.88
N ALA A 52 -13.57 45.10 -0.07
CA ALA A 52 -14.65 46.10 -0.01
C ALA A 52 -15.55 45.88 1.22
N ASN A 53 -15.91 44.63 1.53
CA ASN A 53 -16.74 44.31 2.69
C ASN A 53 -16.03 44.66 4.01
N ILE A 54 -14.74 44.35 4.14
CA ILE A 54 -13.96 44.75 5.32
C ILE A 54 -13.97 46.27 5.48
N ILE A 55 -13.80 47.03 4.40
CA ILE A 55 -13.87 48.50 4.44
C ILE A 55 -15.26 48.98 4.87
N ILE A 56 -16.32 48.41 4.32
CA ILE A 56 -17.71 48.75 4.69
C ILE A 56 -17.97 48.47 6.16
N ILE A 57 -17.49 47.34 6.69
CA ILE A 57 -17.60 46.99 8.12
C ILE A 57 -16.94 48.05 8.99
N PHE A 58 -15.72 48.48 8.65
CA PHE A 58 -15.04 49.52 9.41
C PHE A 58 -15.79 50.86 9.37
N VAL A 59 -16.27 51.27 8.19
CA VAL A 59 -17.03 52.51 8.02
C VAL A 59 -18.35 52.47 8.81
N ASN A 60 -19.08 51.37 8.75
CA ASN A 60 -20.36 51.21 9.43
C ASN A 60 -20.20 51.16 10.95
N ILE A 61 -19.16 50.50 11.47
CA ILE A 61 -18.86 50.50 12.91
C ILE A 61 -18.49 51.91 13.39
N ILE A 62 -17.57 52.60 12.71
CA ILE A 62 -17.09 53.93 13.14
C ILE A 62 -18.20 54.99 12.97
N GLY A 63 -18.91 54.96 11.85
CA GLY A 63 -20.01 55.88 11.56
C GLY A 63 -21.20 55.64 12.49
N GLY A 64 -21.58 54.38 12.69
CA GLY A 64 -22.65 53.98 13.61
C GLY A 64 -22.34 54.38 15.05
N LEU A 65 -21.12 54.15 15.52
CA LEU A 65 -20.68 54.57 16.86
C LEU A 65 -20.71 56.10 17.01
N SER A 66 -20.24 56.83 15.99
CA SER A 66 -20.19 58.30 16.00
C SER A 66 -21.58 58.93 16.02
N VAL A 67 -22.54 58.40 15.25
CA VAL A 67 -23.95 58.84 15.25
C VAL A 67 -24.67 58.38 16.53
N GLY A 68 -24.42 57.16 16.99
CA GLY A 68 -25.00 56.58 18.19
C GLY A 68 -24.71 57.39 19.45
N VAL A 69 -23.44 57.77 19.65
CA VAL A 69 -23.02 58.57 20.81
C VAL A 69 -23.30 60.06 20.58
N GLY A 70 -23.00 60.58 19.38
CA GLY A 70 -23.04 62.02 19.10
C GLY A 70 -24.44 62.60 18.84
N GLN A 71 -25.32 61.85 18.19
CA GLN A 71 -26.67 62.33 17.81
C GLN A 71 -27.78 61.64 18.61
N ASN A 72 -27.63 60.35 18.89
CA ASN A 72 -28.67 59.57 19.57
C ASN A 72 -28.49 59.50 21.10
N GLY A 73 -27.44 60.12 21.66
CA GLY A 73 -27.21 60.20 23.10
C GLY A 73 -26.98 58.85 23.79
N MET A 74 -26.63 57.81 23.04
CA MET A 74 -26.35 56.48 23.59
C MET A 74 -25.02 56.48 24.34
N ASP A 75 -24.92 55.68 25.40
CA ASP A 75 -23.62 55.41 26.01
C ASP A 75 -22.73 54.64 25.01
N PHE A 76 -21.41 54.87 25.11
CA PHE A 76 -20.43 54.31 24.19
C PHE A 76 -20.47 52.78 24.13
N SER A 77 -20.70 52.11 25.27
CA SER A 77 -20.72 50.64 25.35
C SER A 77 -21.94 50.06 24.64
N THR A 78 -23.10 50.69 24.82
CA THR A 78 -24.36 50.31 24.15
C THR A 78 -24.27 50.58 22.64
N ALA A 79 -23.77 51.75 22.24
CA ALA A 79 -23.57 52.07 20.82
C ALA A 79 -22.61 51.08 20.15
N LEU A 80 -21.50 50.73 20.79
CA LEU A 80 -20.56 49.75 20.27
C LEU A 80 -21.21 48.38 20.05
N THR A 81 -21.99 47.90 21.03
CA THR A 81 -22.66 46.60 20.93
C THR A 81 -23.70 46.58 19.81
N VAL A 82 -24.58 47.59 19.75
CA VAL A 82 -25.66 47.66 18.76
C VAL A 82 -25.12 47.78 17.34
N TYR A 83 -24.23 48.75 17.08
CA TYR A 83 -23.74 48.98 15.72
C TYR A 83 -22.75 47.91 15.25
N THR A 84 -22.02 47.24 16.16
CA THR A 84 -21.19 46.09 15.79
C THR A 84 -22.04 44.88 15.39
N ILE A 85 -23.10 44.55 16.14
CA ILE A 85 -24.00 43.43 15.79
C ILE A 85 -24.72 43.69 14.47
N LEU A 86 -25.23 44.91 14.26
CA LEU A 86 -25.88 45.28 13.01
C LEU A 86 -24.92 45.22 11.81
N THR A 87 -23.69 45.68 11.98
CA THR A 87 -22.69 45.68 10.89
C THR A 87 -22.20 44.28 10.55
N VAL A 88 -21.95 43.43 11.55
CA VAL A 88 -21.57 42.02 11.30
C VAL A 88 -22.74 41.26 10.67
N GLY A 89 -23.98 41.54 11.10
CA GLY A 89 -25.19 41.01 10.49
C GLY A 89 -25.31 41.36 9.00
N ASP A 90 -25.12 42.64 8.66
CA ASP A 90 -25.14 43.12 7.26
C ASP A 90 -24.01 42.49 6.42
N GLY A 91 -22.82 42.33 7.00
CA GLY A 91 -21.71 41.63 6.37
C GLY A 91 -22.01 40.16 6.07
N LEU A 92 -22.72 39.45 6.97
CA LEU A 92 -23.11 38.06 6.75
C LEU A 92 -24.24 37.93 5.71
N VAL A 93 -25.22 38.85 5.74
CA VAL A 93 -26.35 38.88 4.78
C VAL A 93 -25.89 39.16 3.36
N SER A 94 -24.85 39.99 3.18
CA SER A 94 -24.27 40.30 1.86
C SER A 94 -23.28 39.23 1.36
N GLN A 95 -22.51 38.59 2.25
CA GLN A 95 -21.45 37.66 1.85
C GLN A 95 -21.98 36.28 1.41
N ILE A 96 -23.04 35.77 2.04
CA ILE A 96 -23.58 34.44 1.71
C ILE A 96 -24.07 34.38 0.25
N PRO A 97 -24.89 35.34 -0.24
CA PRO A 97 -25.29 35.39 -1.65
C PRO A 97 -24.11 35.57 -2.61
N ALA A 98 -23.15 36.46 -2.29
CA ALA A 98 -21.98 36.69 -3.13
C ALA A 98 -21.14 35.41 -3.31
N LEU A 99 -20.94 34.66 -2.23
CA LEU A 99 -20.25 33.36 -2.26
C LEU A 99 -20.99 32.34 -3.12
N LEU A 100 -22.32 32.25 -2.98
CA LEU A 100 -23.15 31.36 -3.79
C LEU A 100 -23.11 31.72 -5.28
N ILE A 101 -23.13 33.01 -5.62
CA ILE A 101 -22.99 33.49 -7.00
C ILE A 101 -21.61 33.17 -7.55
N ALA A 102 -20.54 33.39 -6.77
CA ALA A 102 -19.17 33.09 -7.19
C ALA A 102 -18.94 31.58 -7.42
N ILE A 103 -19.47 30.73 -6.54
CA ILE A 103 -19.43 29.27 -6.69
C ILE A 103 -20.23 28.83 -7.92
N SER A 104 -21.44 29.36 -8.10
CA SER A 104 -22.31 29.04 -9.24
C SER A 104 -21.69 29.50 -10.57
N ALA A 105 -21.13 30.71 -10.62
CA ALA A 105 -20.40 31.21 -11.78
C ALA A 105 -19.15 30.37 -12.05
N GLY A 106 -18.41 29.98 -11.01
CA GLY A 106 -17.28 29.04 -11.12
C GLY A 106 -17.69 27.71 -11.75
N PHE A 107 -18.81 27.13 -11.32
CA PHE A 107 -19.36 25.90 -11.92
C PHE A 107 -19.85 26.07 -13.36
N ILE A 108 -20.42 27.23 -13.70
CA ILE A 108 -20.86 27.53 -15.08
C ILE A 108 -19.66 27.72 -16.00
N VAL A 109 -18.62 28.41 -15.53
CA VAL A 109 -17.46 28.79 -16.33
C VAL A 109 -16.47 27.63 -16.52
N THR A 110 -16.44 26.64 -15.62
CA THR A 110 -15.70 25.38 -15.83
C THR A 110 -16.34 24.47 -16.89
N ARG A 111 -17.52 24.83 -17.43
CA ARG A 111 -18.15 24.15 -18.55
C ARG A 111 -17.83 24.85 -19.87
N VAL A 112 -16.78 24.38 -20.55
CA VAL A 112 -16.66 24.54 -22.01
C VAL A 112 -16.55 23.16 -22.64
N ASN A 113 -17.72 22.73 -23.14
CA ASN A 113 -18.03 21.71 -24.15
C ASN A 113 -17.50 20.28 -23.96
N GLY A 114 -18.46 19.34 -23.87
CA GLY A 114 -18.24 17.90 -24.01
C GLY A 114 -19.15 17.08 -23.09
N ASP A 115 -20.46 17.21 -23.27
CA ASP A 115 -21.46 16.13 -23.13
C ASP A 115 -22.87 16.72 -23.13
N SER A 116 -23.75 16.07 -23.89
CA SER A 116 -25.13 16.47 -24.20
C SER A 116 -26.12 16.31 -23.05
N ASP A 117 -25.64 16.08 -21.82
CA ASP A 117 -26.52 15.90 -20.67
C ASP A 117 -26.84 17.21 -19.94
N ASN A 118 -28.07 17.25 -19.44
CA ASN A 118 -28.59 18.35 -18.63
C ASN A 118 -27.92 18.36 -17.26
N MET A 119 -26.96 19.27 -17.06
CA MET A 119 -26.23 19.46 -15.79
C MET A 119 -27.15 19.57 -14.56
N GLY A 120 -28.34 20.17 -14.69
CA GLY A 120 -29.32 20.21 -13.61
C GLY A 120 -29.80 18.82 -13.18
N GLN A 121 -29.95 17.88 -14.11
CA GLN A 121 -30.32 16.50 -13.79
C GLN A 121 -29.18 15.74 -13.12
N ASN A 122 -27.92 15.95 -13.54
CA ASN A 122 -26.76 15.30 -12.92
C ASN A 122 -26.43 15.86 -11.53
N ILE A 123 -26.58 17.17 -11.32
CA ILE A 123 -26.44 17.78 -10.00
C ILE A 123 -27.56 17.29 -9.08
N MET A 124 -28.81 17.27 -9.57
CA MET A 124 -29.94 16.79 -8.80
C MET A 124 -29.78 15.29 -8.48
N SER A 125 -29.28 14.48 -9.43
CA SER A 125 -29.02 13.06 -9.19
C SER A 125 -27.89 12.83 -8.20
N GLN A 126 -26.82 13.63 -8.22
CA GLN A 126 -25.70 13.54 -7.27
C GLN A 126 -26.07 14.03 -5.86
N LEU A 127 -26.80 15.12 -5.74
CA LEU A 127 -27.27 15.62 -4.44
C LEU A 127 -28.28 14.66 -3.80
N LEU A 128 -29.19 14.09 -4.60
CA LEU A 128 -30.16 13.09 -4.13
C LEU A 128 -29.55 11.68 -4.03
N SER A 129 -28.36 11.41 -4.59
CA SER A 129 -27.67 10.13 -4.43
C SER A 129 -26.90 10.02 -3.11
N ASN A 130 -26.58 11.13 -2.45
CA ASN A 130 -25.91 11.10 -1.14
C ASN A 130 -26.92 11.08 0.02
N SER A 131 -27.01 9.95 0.72
CA SER A 131 -27.93 9.75 1.84
C SER A 131 -27.68 10.69 3.03
N PHE A 132 -26.42 11.04 3.29
CA PHE A 132 -26.06 11.97 4.37
C PHE A 132 -26.61 13.38 4.10
N VAL A 133 -26.49 13.85 2.85
CA VAL A 133 -26.99 15.18 2.43
C VAL A 133 -28.51 15.28 2.61
N ILE A 134 -29.26 14.22 2.29
CA ILE A 134 -30.73 14.20 2.44
C ILE A 134 -31.15 14.29 3.92
N ILE A 135 -30.49 13.53 4.81
CA ILE A 135 -30.79 13.56 6.25
C ILE A 135 -30.47 14.94 6.84
N VAL A 136 -29.28 15.47 6.54
CA VAL A 136 -28.87 16.80 7.03
C VAL A 136 -29.85 17.87 6.55
N THR A 137 -30.28 17.82 5.30
CA THR A 137 -31.26 18.77 4.74
C THR A 137 -32.63 18.63 5.41
N CYS A 138 -33.07 17.41 5.71
CA CYS A 138 -34.33 17.15 6.42
C CYS A 138 -34.31 17.72 7.85
N VAL A 139 -33.24 17.45 8.60
CA VAL A 139 -33.05 17.99 9.96
C VAL A 139 -33.00 19.51 9.93
N LEU A 140 -32.22 20.08 9.01
CA LEU A 140 -32.08 21.53 8.88
C LEU A 140 -33.42 22.19 8.52
N ALA A 141 -34.20 21.62 7.60
CA ALA A 141 -35.51 22.13 7.25
C ALA A 141 -36.47 22.15 8.45
N LEU A 142 -36.47 21.08 9.28
CA LEU A 142 -37.26 21.07 10.51
C LEU A 142 -36.77 22.12 11.51
N SER A 143 -35.46 22.21 11.74
CA SER A 143 -34.86 23.20 12.65
C SER A 143 -35.19 24.64 12.24
N ILE A 144 -35.15 24.96 10.95
CA ILE A 144 -35.52 26.29 10.43
C ILE A 144 -37.03 26.53 10.60
N GLY A 145 -37.87 25.52 10.36
CA GLY A 145 -39.32 25.63 10.55
C GLY A 145 -39.75 25.91 12.00
N LEU A 146 -38.94 25.52 12.98
CA LEU A 146 -39.16 25.79 14.42
C LEU A 146 -38.75 27.21 14.85
N LEU A 147 -38.05 27.97 13.99
CA LEU A 147 -37.68 29.35 14.30
C LEU A 147 -38.90 30.28 14.23
N PRO A 148 -39.09 31.17 15.21
CA PRO A 148 -40.22 32.10 15.23
C PRO A 148 -40.16 33.05 14.01
N GLY A 149 -41.25 33.07 13.22
CA GLY A 149 -41.37 33.90 12.01
C GLY A 149 -41.32 33.15 10.68
N PHE A 150 -40.97 31.85 10.68
CA PHE A 150 -40.95 31.02 9.47
C PHE A 150 -42.24 30.18 9.30
N PRO A 151 -42.72 29.94 8.06
CA PRO A 151 -43.92 29.15 7.80
C PRO A 151 -43.69 27.66 8.05
N LEU A 152 -43.90 27.22 9.31
CA LEU A 152 -43.64 25.85 9.78
C LEU A 152 -44.29 24.76 8.90
N LEU A 153 -45.49 25.02 8.37
CA LEU A 153 -46.23 24.08 7.53
C LEU A 153 -45.51 23.75 6.21
N VAL A 154 -44.80 24.72 5.61
CA VAL A 154 -44.07 24.53 4.35
C VAL A 154 -42.81 23.69 4.57
N PHE A 155 -42.04 24.02 5.60
CA PHE A 155 -40.81 23.30 5.93
C PHE A 155 -41.08 21.88 6.44
N LEU A 156 -42.16 21.69 7.19
CA LEU A 156 -42.58 20.36 7.64
C LEU A 156 -42.99 19.48 6.45
N CYS A 157 -43.72 20.03 5.47
CA CYS A 157 -44.05 19.31 4.25
C CYS A 157 -42.80 18.89 3.46
N LEU A 158 -41.83 19.80 3.30
CA LEU A 158 -40.55 19.53 2.62
C LEU A 158 -39.75 18.43 3.33
N ALA A 159 -39.65 18.50 4.66
CA ALA A 159 -38.95 17.50 5.47
C ALA A 159 -39.61 16.11 5.36
N VAL A 160 -40.94 16.05 5.35
CA VAL A 160 -41.68 14.80 5.15
C VAL A 160 -41.41 14.20 3.77
N ILE A 161 -41.41 15.00 2.69
CA ILE A 161 -41.11 14.52 1.33
C ILE A 161 -39.68 13.95 1.24
N LEU A 162 -38.70 14.68 1.78
CA LEU A 162 -37.30 14.22 1.79
C LEU A 162 -37.11 12.98 2.66
N GLY A 163 -37.81 12.89 3.80
CA GLY A 163 -37.79 11.72 4.68
C GLY A 163 -38.42 10.48 4.03
N ILE A 164 -39.53 10.64 3.30
CA ILE A 164 -40.16 9.56 2.53
C ILE A 164 -39.21 9.08 1.42
N TYR A 165 -38.59 10.01 0.68
CA TYR A 165 -37.61 9.69 -0.35
C TYR A 165 -36.41 8.91 0.21
N PHE A 166 -35.89 9.35 1.35
CA PHE A 166 -34.84 8.63 2.08
C PHE A 166 -35.28 7.21 2.47
N TYR A 167 -36.49 7.05 3.02
CA TYR A 167 -37.02 5.74 3.44
C TYR A 167 -37.14 4.75 2.27
N PHE A 168 -37.65 5.19 1.11
CA PHE A 168 -37.75 4.33 -0.08
C PHE A 168 -36.38 3.92 -0.63
N LYS A 169 -35.42 4.85 -0.63
CA LYS A 169 -34.05 4.59 -1.09
C LYS A 169 -33.31 3.64 -0.14
N PHE A 170 -33.49 3.82 1.17
CA PHE A 170 -32.91 2.94 2.19
C PHE A 170 -33.53 1.52 2.13
N LYS A 171 -34.84 1.41 1.89
CA LYS A 171 -35.52 0.12 1.72
C LYS A 171 -35.11 -0.63 0.44
N LYS A 172 -34.78 0.10 -0.63
CA LYS A 172 -34.24 -0.49 -1.87
C LYS A 172 -32.79 -0.95 -1.72
N LYS A 173 -32.06 -0.41 -0.73
CA LYS A 173 -30.75 -0.88 -0.31
C LYS A 173 -30.85 -2.02 0.73
N GLY A 174 -31.86 -2.04 1.60
CA GLY A 174 -32.07 -3.06 2.64
C GLY A 174 -32.46 -4.47 2.18
N THR A 175 -32.17 -4.86 0.94
CA THR A 175 -32.15 -6.28 0.50
C THR A 175 -30.73 -6.71 0.08
N GLU A 176 -29.76 -5.80 0.07
CA GLU A 176 -28.33 -6.08 -0.08
C GLU A 176 -27.57 -5.20 0.94
N GLU A 177 -26.86 -5.85 1.86
CA GLU A 177 -25.92 -5.26 2.84
C GLU A 177 -26.49 -4.75 4.19
N THR A 178 -26.22 -5.56 5.22
CA THR A 178 -25.97 -5.08 6.58
C THR A 178 -24.47 -5.10 6.86
N VAL A 179 -23.93 -3.95 7.33
CA VAL A 179 -22.58 -3.67 7.90
C VAL A 179 -21.45 -3.59 6.83
N VAL A 180 -20.65 -2.52 6.66
CA VAL A 180 -19.64 -1.94 7.57
C VAL A 180 -19.33 -0.47 7.19
N GLU A 181 -19.16 0.39 8.19
CA GLU A 181 -18.59 1.73 8.07
C GLU A 181 -17.09 1.66 8.41
N GLY A 182 -16.23 2.04 7.45
CA GLY A 182 -14.86 2.48 7.72
C GLY A 182 -13.75 1.44 7.85
N ASP A 183 -13.53 0.60 6.84
CA ASP A 183 -12.20 0.06 6.56
C ASP A 183 -12.03 0.00 5.03
N ILE A 184 -11.15 0.84 4.47
CA ILE A 184 -10.71 0.65 3.08
C ILE A 184 -9.64 -0.44 3.13
N THR A 185 -10.12 -1.67 3.32
CA THR A 185 -9.49 -2.84 2.74
C THR A 185 -9.72 -2.73 1.24
N VAL A 186 -8.64 -2.61 0.47
CA VAL A 186 -8.66 -3.13 -0.91
C VAL A 186 -8.73 -4.65 -0.75
N GLY A 187 -9.93 -5.12 -0.46
CA GLY A 187 -10.34 -6.50 -0.40
C GLY A 187 -11.44 -6.63 -1.43
N LEU A 188 -11.08 -7.15 -2.59
CA LEU A 188 -12.04 -7.73 -3.52
C LEU A 188 -12.90 -8.70 -2.71
N GLU A 189 -14.21 -8.46 -2.66
CA GLU A 189 -15.13 -9.48 -2.17
C GLU A 189 -14.93 -10.75 -3.01
N PRO A 190 -14.79 -11.93 -2.40
CA PRO A 190 -14.77 -13.15 -3.17
C PRO A 190 -16.10 -13.28 -3.89
N TYR A 191 -16.07 -13.33 -5.22
CA TYR A 191 -17.20 -13.75 -6.02
C TYR A 191 -17.58 -15.17 -5.55
N ASN A 192 -18.72 -15.30 -4.86
CA ASN A 192 -19.29 -16.59 -4.50
C ASN A 192 -19.75 -17.30 -5.78
N GLN A 193 -18.97 -18.27 -6.23
CA GLN A 193 -19.43 -19.29 -7.17
C GLN A 193 -20.00 -20.46 -6.37
N ASP A 194 -21.29 -20.38 -6.07
CA ASP A 194 -22.13 -21.57 -6.13
C ASP A 194 -22.48 -21.73 -7.62
N ASP A 195 -21.63 -22.37 -8.41
CA ASP A 195 -22.05 -22.98 -9.68
C ASP A 195 -21.12 -24.15 -10.04
N ASP A 196 -21.79 -25.27 -10.27
CA ASP A 196 -21.29 -26.62 -10.45
C ASP A 196 -20.31 -26.76 -11.63
N ILE A 197 -19.40 -27.73 -11.52
CA ILE A 197 -18.26 -27.93 -12.42
C ILE A 197 -18.74 -28.38 -13.82
N SER A 198 -18.67 -27.49 -14.82
CA SER A 198 -18.36 -27.79 -16.23
C SER A 198 -18.27 -26.48 -17.03
N LEU A 199 -17.09 -26.17 -17.60
CA LEU A 199 -16.82 -24.98 -18.45
C LEU A 199 -17.71 -23.76 -18.09
N GLY A 200 -17.45 -23.17 -16.92
CA GLY A 200 -18.29 -22.13 -16.32
C GLY A 200 -18.63 -21.01 -17.29
N ILE A 201 -19.91 -20.88 -17.64
CA ILE A 201 -20.43 -19.77 -18.43
C ILE A 201 -20.49 -18.55 -17.50
N ILE A 202 -19.65 -17.56 -17.74
CA ILE A 202 -19.77 -16.25 -17.08
C ILE A 202 -20.99 -15.56 -17.69
N ASN A 203 -22.13 -15.66 -17.02
CA ASN A 203 -23.44 -15.18 -17.48
C ASN A 203 -23.49 -13.68 -17.85
N LYS A 204 -22.48 -12.89 -17.42
CA LYS A 204 -22.33 -11.46 -17.73
C LYS A 204 -20.87 -11.09 -17.98
N LEU A 205 -20.21 -11.78 -18.90
CA LEU A 205 -18.79 -11.54 -19.24
C LEU A 205 -18.48 -10.05 -19.50
N ASP A 206 -19.39 -9.33 -20.16
CA ASP A 206 -19.22 -7.90 -20.49
C ASP A 206 -19.31 -6.94 -19.28
N GLN A 207 -19.71 -7.45 -18.10
CA GLN A 207 -19.79 -6.67 -16.85
C GLN A 207 -18.72 -7.09 -15.83
N VAL A 208 -17.98 -8.15 -16.11
CA VAL A 208 -16.90 -8.61 -15.24
C VAL A 208 -15.65 -7.80 -15.56
N ILE A 209 -15.17 -7.06 -14.56
CA ILE A 209 -13.85 -6.43 -14.63
C ILE A 209 -12.84 -7.56 -14.77
N THR A 210 -11.95 -7.49 -15.76
CA THR A 210 -10.90 -8.49 -16.05
C THR A 210 -9.76 -8.47 -15.03
N GLU A 211 -10.09 -8.34 -13.75
CA GLU A 211 -9.14 -8.43 -12.65
C GLU A 211 -9.02 -9.88 -12.19
N THR A 212 -7.79 -10.34 -12.02
CA THR A 212 -7.52 -11.66 -11.47
C THR A 212 -7.69 -11.64 -9.96
N VAL A 213 -8.00 -12.79 -9.36
CA VAL A 213 -7.90 -12.92 -7.90
C VAL A 213 -6.41 -12.91 -7.52
N PRO A 214 -5.93 -11.91 -6.75
CA PRO A 214 -4.50 -11.71 -6.58
C PRO A 214 -3.82 -12.86 -5.82
N LEU A 215 -4.46 -13.39 -4.77
CA LEU A 215 -3.90 -14.43 -3.91
C LEU A 215 -4.91 -15.56 -3.70
N VAL A 216 -4.55 -16.77 -4.12
CA VAL A 216 -5.35 -17.97 -3.89
C VAL A 216 -4.51 -19.07 -3.23
N LEU A 217 -5.02 -19.67 -2.17
CA LEU A 217 -4.49 -20.88 -1.57
C LEU A 217 -5.39 -22.06 -1.95
N ILE A 218 -4.82 -23.05 -2.63
CA ILE A 218 -5.52 -24.28 -2.95
C ILE A 218 -4.99 -25.40 -2.06
N MET A 219 -5.90 -26.11 -1.42
CA MET A 219 -5.62 -27.25 -0.55
C MET A 219 -6.73 -28.29 -0.65
N ASN A 220 -6.52 -29.48 -0.10
CA ASN A 220 -7.57 -30.51 -0.01
C ASN A 220 -8.82 -29.96 0.70
N SER A 221 -10.01 -30.44 0.31
CA SER A 221 -11.31 -29.98 0.85
C SER A 221 -11.41 -30.03 2.38
N VAL A 222 -10.83 -31.06 3.02
CA VAL A 222 -10.84 -31.18 4.49
C VAL A 222 -10.03 -30.05 5.12
N GLN A 223 -8.83 -29.77 4.60
CA GLN A 223 -7.98 -28.72 5.13
C GLN A 223 -8.53 -27.34 4.78
N ALA A 224 -9.09 -27.15 3.58
CA ALA A 224 -9.68 -25.87 3.14
C ALA A 224 -10.77 -25.41 4.12
N LYS A 225 -11.69 -26.30 4.50
CA LYS A 225 -12.75 -26.01 5.48
C LYS A 225 -12.16 -25.66 6.85
N LYS A 226 -11.26 -26.51 7.35
CA LYS A 226 -10.58 -26.30 8.65
C LYS A 226 -9.85 -24.97 8.72
N TYR A 227 -9.12 -24.59 7.66
CA TYR A 227 -8.34 -23.35 7.63
C TYR A 227 -9.20 -22.10 7.40
N THR A 228 -10.32 -22.26 6.72
CA THR A 228 -11.34 -21.20 6.60
C THR A 228 -11.99 -20.92 7.95
N GLU A 229 -12.38 -21.96 8.71
CA GLU A 229 -13.00 -21.81 10.04
C GLU A 229 -12.12 -21.07 11.06
N ILE A 230 -10.80 -21.24 10.98
CA ILE A 230 -9.86 -20.57 11.89
C ILE A 230 -9.39 -19.20 11.40
N ASN A 231 -9.98 -18.68 10.31
CA ASN A 231 -9.62 -17.43 9.64
C ASN A 231 -8.12 -17.37 9.29
N LEU A 232 -7.59 -18.44 8.67
CA LEU A 232 -6.18 -18.50 8.29
C LEU A 232 -5.76 -17.31 7.42
N ALA A 233 -6.61 -16.94 6.45
CA ALA A 233 -6.36 -15.83 5.53
C ALA A 233 -6.02 -14.53 6.29
N ASP A 234 -6.88 -14.12 7.23
CA ASP A 234 -6.67 -12.89 8.01
C ASP A 234 -5.46 -12.98 8.93
N ARG A 235 -5.18 -14.17 9.48
CA ARG A 235 -3.97 -14.41 10.29
C ARG A 235 -2.70 -14.21 9.45
N ILE A 236 -2.64 -14.76 8.25
CA ILE A 236 -1.51 -14.58 7.34
C ILE A 236 -1.34 -13.10 6.99
N ARG A 237 -2.44 -12.41 6.63
CA ARG A 237 -2.40 -10.97 6.31
C ARG A 237 -1.88 -10.14 7.48
N SER A 238 -2.39 -10.41 8.68
CA SER A 238 -1.99 -9.71 9.91
C SER A 238 -0.53 -9.97 10.25
N GLN A 239 -0.09 -11.21 10.17
CA GLN A 239 1.28 -11.59 10.46
C GLN A 239 2.25 -11.01 9.42
N PHE A 240 1.90 -11.02 8.14
CA PHE A 240 2.70 -10.43 7.08
C PHE A 240 2.84 -8.92 7.26
N PHE A 241 1.78 -8.23 7.67
CA PHE A 241 1.86 -6.80 8.03
C PHE A 241 2.75 -6.56 9.25
N ILE A 242 2.65 -7.39 10.28
CA ILE A 242 3.51 -7.31 11.49
C ILE A 242 4.98 -7.52 11.12
N GLU A 243 5.25 -8.44 10.19
CA GLU A 243 6.60 -8.85 9.84
C GLU A 243 7.26 -7.93 8.81
N TYR A 244 6.56 -7.57 7.72
CA TYR A 244 7.11 -6.78 6.61
C TYR A 244 6.66 -5.33 6.59
N GLY A 245 5.58 -4.97 7.29
CA GLY A 245 5.07 -3.60 7.35
C GLY A 245 4.18 -3.16 6.19
N ILE A 246 3.79 -4.10 5.31
CA ILE A 246 2.91 -3.85 4.17
C ILE A 246 1.66 -4.72 4.24
N ARG A 247 0.58 -4.23 3.65
CA ARG A 247 -0.69 -4.97 3.56
C ARG A 247 -0.70 -5.77 2.27
N ILE A 248 -1.14 -7.02 2.34
CA ILE A 248 -1.35 -7.87 1.16
C ILE A 248 -2.86 -7.95 0.84
N PRO A 249 -3.22 -8.25 -0.42
CA PRO A 249 -4.61 -8.49 -0.82
C PRO A 249 -5.30 -9.58 0.02
N GLY A 250 -6.62 -9.67 -0.10
CA GLY A 250 -7.38 -10.78 0.47
C GLY A 250 -6.88 -12.12 -0.08
N ILE A 251 -6.76 -13.12 0.80
CA ILE A 251 -6.36 -14.48 0.40
C ILE A 251 -7.61 -15.32 0.31
N VAL A 252 -7.90 -15.85 -0.88
CA VAL A 252 -9.03 -16.77 -1.08
C VAL A 252 -8.54 -18.21 -0.90
N ILE A 253 -9.20 -18.97 -0.03
CA ILE A 253 -8.92 -20.40 0.13
C ILE A 253 -9.89 -21.18 -0.78
N ARG A 254 -9.37 -21.98 -1.70
CA ARG A 254 -10.14 -22.84 -2.62
C ARG A 254 -9.86 -24.31 -2.34
N GLU A 255 -10.88 -25.13 -2.58
CA GLU A 255 -10.75 -26.59 -2.56
C GLU A 255 -10.10 -27.06 -3.87
N GLY A 256 -9.07 -27.92 -3.76
CA GLY A 256 -8.40 -28.53 -4.91
C GLY A 256 -8.77 -29.99 -5.06
N GLU A 257 -9.20 -30.37 -6.26
CA GLU A 257 -9.45 -31.78 -6.60
C GLU A 257 -8.12 -32.54 -6.78
N GLY A 258 -8.06 -33.76 -6.23
CA GLY A 258 -6.90 -34.64 -6.40
C GLY A 258 -5.63 -34.23 -5.63
N LEU A 259 -5.71 -33.26 -4.72
CA LEU A 259 -4.60 -32.90 -3.82
C LEU A 259 -4.57 -33.81 -2.59
N ASN A 260 -3.36 -34.22 -2.19
CA ASN A 260 -3.19 -34.93 -0.93
C ASN A 260 -3.43 -33.98 0.25
N ASP A 261 -3.70 -34.54 1.44
CA ASP A 261 -3.96 -33.75 2.65
C ASP A 261 -2.83 -32.78 3.00
N GLU A 262 -1.59 -33.12 2.65
CA GLU A 262 -0.41 -32.32 2.99
C GLU A 262 -0.06 -31.28 1.89
N ASP A 263 -0.69 -31.33 0.71
CA ASP A 263 -0.33 -30.47 -0.41
C ASP A 263 -0.99 -29.08 -0.30
N VAL A 264 -0.17 -28.03 -0.35
CA VAL A 264 -0.62 -26.63 -0.38
C VAL A 264 -0.07 -25.96 -1.64
N ILE A 265 -0.94 -25.30 -2.40
CA ILE A 265 -0.58 -24.57 -3.61
C ILE A 265 -0.91 -23.09 -3.42
N LEU A 266 0.07 -22.22 -3.64
CA LEU A 266 -0.12 -20.78 -3.72
C LEU A 266 -0.22 -20.37 -5.19
N MET A 267 -1.28 -19.64 -5.53
CA MET A 267 -1.42 -18.95 -6.80
C MET A 267 -1.38 -17.44 -6.60
N LEU A 268 -0.69 -16.77 -7.50
CA LEU A 268 -0.64 -15.33 -7.63
C LEU A 268 -1.28 -14.95 -8.95
N ASN A 269 -2.26 -14.04 -8.94
CA ASN A 269 -2.99 -13.63 -10.14
C ASN A 269 -3.53 -14.84 -10.95
N GLU A 270 -4.07 -15.83 -10.22
CA GLU A 270 -4.55 -17.13 -10.75
C GLU A 270 -3.50 -18.02 -11.46
N VAL A 271 -2.21 -17.66 -11.36
CA VAL A 271 -1.09 -18.46 -11.86
C VAL A 271 -0.37 -19.14 -10.70
N ARG A 272 -0.04 -20.42 -10.87
CA ARG A 272 0.68 -21.19 -9.85
C ARG A 272 2.06 -20.60 -9.57
N ALA A 273 2.27 -20.12 -8.34
CA ALA A 273 3.54 -19.53 -7.91
C ALA A 273 4.40 -20.50 -7.09
N SER A 274 3.78 -21.29 -6.21
CA SER A 274 4.50 -22.26 -5.38
C SER A 274 3.63 -23.47 -5.00
N GLN A 275 4.27 -24.61 -4.76
CA GLN A 275 3.68 -25.80 -4.15
C GLN A 275 4.64 -26.30 -3.08
N PHE A 276 4.10 -26.62 -1.90
CA PHE A 276 4.87 -27.19 -0.80
C PHE A 276 4.00 -28.15 0.02
N LYS A 277 4.65 -28.97 0.84
CA LYS A 277 3.99 -29.98 1.67
C LYS A 277 4.03 -29.59 3.15
N ILE A 278 2.89 -29.59 3.81
CA ILE A 278 2.75 -29.28 5.23
C ILE A 278 2.09 -30.44 5.94
N TYR A 279 2.78 -31.02 6.93
CA TYR A 279 2.24 -32.11 7.73
C TYR A 279 1.48 -31.56 8.93
N HIS A 280 0.17 -31.38 8.75
CA HIS A 280 -0.68 -30.55 9.63
C HIS A 280 -0.70 -30.98 11.11
N ASP A 281 -0.50 -32.27 11.40
CA ASP A 281 -0.51 -32.82 12.76
C ASP A 281 0.89 -33.00 13.37
N LEU A 282 1.94 -32.75 12.59
CA LEU A 282 3.33 -32.86 13.01
C LEU A 282 3.94 -31.48 13.31
N VAL A 283 5.18 -31.51 13.79
CA VAL A 283 6.00 -30.33 14.07
C VAL A 283 7.29 -30.49 13.27
N LEU A 284 7.72 -29.44 12.59
CA LEU A 284 8.98 -29.44 11.86
C LEU A 284 10.15 -29.25 12.84
N LEU A 285 11.19 -30.06 12.69
CA LEU A 285 12.50 -29.86 13.29
C LEU A 285 13.35 -29.06 12.29
N VAL A 286 13.69 -27.82 12.64
CA VAL A 286 14.37 -26.88 11.73
C VAL A 286 15.87 -27.15 11.67
N GLU A 287 16.47 -27.51 12.80
CA GLU A 287 17.87 -27.92 12.88
C GLU A 287 17.92 -29.40 13.24
N TYR A 288 18.22 -30.24 12.24
CA TYR A 288 18.35 -31.67 12.44
C TYR A 288 19.81 -32.05 12.70
N SER A 289 20.04 -32.75 13.81
CA SER A 289 21.31 -33.38 14.14
C SER A 289 21.09 -34.87 14.37
N ASP A 290 21.83 -35.71 13.63
CA ASP A 290 21.72 -37.17 13.71
C ASP A 290 21.94 -37.68 15.14
N GLU A 291 22.92 -37.14 15.86
CA GLU A 291 23.24 -37.56 17.24
C GLU A 291 22.09 -37.34 18.22
N VAL A 292 21.41 -36.19 18.09
CA VAL A 292 20.30 -35.81 18.98
C VAL A 292 19.05 -36.61 18.64
N VAL A 293 18.76 -36.78 17.35
CA VAL A 293 17.55 -37.42 16.89
C VAL A 293 17.61 -38.94 17.09
N SER A 294 18.74 -39.59 16.80
CA SER A 294 18.89 -41.05 16.99
C SER A 294 18.75 -41.49 18.45
N THR A 295 19.05 -40.59 19.38
CA THR A 295 19.01 -40.87 20.83
C THR A 295 17.61 -40.73 21.42
N LEU A 296 16.78 -39.84 20.85
CA LEU A 296 15.51 -39.42 21.47
C LEU A 296 14.27 -39.83 20.67
N ILE A 297 14.42 -40.11 19.37
CA ILE A 297 13.31 -40.30 18.44
C ILE A 297 13.53 -41.58 17.65
N LYS A 298 12.46 -42.38 17.52
CA LYS A 298 12.55 -43.67 16.82
C LYS A 298 12.49 -43.55 15.30
N LYS A 299 11.67 -42.63 14.74
CA LYS A 299 11.51 -42.39 13.29
C LYS A 299 10.93 -40.99 12.98
N PRO A 300 11.72 -39.99 12.56
CA PRO A 300 11.18 -38.77 11.97
C PRO A 300 10.61 -39.06 10.57
N VAL A 301 9.60 -38.29 10.15
CA VAL A 301 9.10 -38.30 8.77
C VAL A 301 10.01 -37.37 7.96
N ILE A 302 10.80 -37.96 7.05
CA ILE A 302 11.76 -37.24 6.20
C ILE A 302 11.11 -36.97 4.85
N VAL A 303 11.08 -35.71 4.43
CA VAL A 303 10.44 -35.28 3.20
C VAL A 303 11.44 -34.51 2.39
N ASN A 304 11.68 -34.96 1.16
CA ASN A 304 12.51 -34.23 0.21
C ASN A 304 11.61 -33.31 -0.62
N SER A 305 11.87 -32.00 -0.57
CA SER A 305 11.18 -30.99 -1.36
C SER A 305 12.21 -30.07 -2.00
N ASN A 306 12.20 -29.94 -3.33
CA ASN A 306 13.13 -29.09 -4.09
C ASN A 306 14.62 -29.30 -3.78
N GLY A 307 15.02 -30.52 -3.42
CA GLY A 307 16.40 -30.85 -3.06
C GLY A 307 16.78 -30.60 -1.60
N GLU A 308 15.84 -30.12 -0.77
CA GLU A 308 16.01 -29.93 0.66
C GLU A 308 15.32 -31.05 1.46
N GLN A 309 15.86 -31.37 2.65
CA GLN A 309 15.28 -32.34 3.56
C GLN A 309 14.54 -31.64 4.70
N TYR A 310 13.26 -31.98 4.86
CA TYR A 310 12.42 -31.52 5.96
C TYR A 310 12.15 -32.68 6.91
N TYR A 311 12.35 -32.44 8.21
CA TYR A 311 12.21 -33.47 9.25
C TYR A 311 11.01 -33.18 10.14
N TRP A 312 9.98 -33.99 10.03
CA TRP A 312 8.76 -33.84 10.81
C TRP A 312 8.71 -34.85 11.96
N VAL A 313 8.34 -34.38 13.14
CA VAL A 313 8.27 -35.17 14.37
C VAL A 313 6.91 -35.01 15.04
N THR A 314 6.58 -35.95 15.92
CA THR A 314 5.33 -35.86 16.71
C THR A 314 5.39 -34.69 17.69
N LYS A 315 4.24 -34.16 18.09
CA LYS A 315 4.17 -33.08 19.09
C LYS A 315 4.83 -33.47 20.44
N SER A 316 4.75 -34.75 20.81
CA SER A 316 5.38 -35.27 22.04
C SER A 316 6.91 -35.27 21.94
N ASP A 317 7.45 -35.67 20.79
CA ASP A 317 8.90 -35.68 20.57
C ASP A 317 9.46 -34.28 20.39
N ALA A 318 8.72 -33.39 19.71
CA ALA A 318 9.06 -31.97 19.63
C ALA A 318 9.26 -31.35 21.02
N GLN A 319 8.37 -31.60 21.98
CA GLN A 319 8.51 -31.09 23.35
C GLN A 319 9.79 -31.59 24.06
N LYS A 320 10.26 -32.80 23.75
CA LYS A 320 11.53 -33.31 24.30
C LYS A 320 12.72 -32.61 23.66
N LEU A 321 12.67 -32.44 22.34
CA LEU A 321 13.71 -31.76 21.56
C LEU A 321 13.85 -30.28 21.97
N THR A 322 12.74 -29.56 22.13
CA THR A 322 12.76 -28.15 22.56
C THR A 322 13.44 -27.98 23.92
N LYS A 323 13.28 -28.93 24.84
CA LYS A 323 13.93 -28.90 26.17
C LYS A 323 15.45 -29.03 26.10
N ILE A 324 15.98 -29.60 25.03
CA ILE A 324 17.41 -29.82 24.79
C ILE A 324 18.00 -28.69 23.93
N GLY A 325 17.16 -27.71 23.55
CA GLY A 325 17.56 -26.55 22.77
C GLY A 325 17.41 -26.73 21.26
N CYS A 326 16.87 -27.86 20.79
CA CYS A 326 16.55 -28.03 19.37
C CYS A 326 15.37 -27.15 18.97
N TYR A 327 15.49 -26.52 17.82
CA TYR A 327 14.47 -25.62 17.33
C TYR A 327 13.39 -26.35 16.53
N THR A 328 12.14 -26.17 16.94
CA THR A 328 10.95 -26.80 16.35
C THR A 328 9.90 -25.77 15.97
N ARG A 329 9.26 -25.94 14.82
CA ARG A 329 8.24 -25.02 14.28
C ARG A 329 6.92 -25.77 14.05
N THR A 330 5.79 -25.18 14.44
CA THR A 330 4.49 -25.83 14.20
C THR A 330 4.15 -25.87 12.71
N ALA A 331 3.27 -26.78 12.28
CA ALA A 331 2.84 -26.86 10.89
C ALA A 331 2.25 -25.54 10.37
N MET A 332 1.52 -24.79 11.21
CA MET A 332 0.95 -23.49 10.85
C MET A 332 2.03 -22.42 10.67
N ASP A 333 2.99 -22.36 11.60
CA ASP A 333 4.11 -21.40 11.51
C ASP A 333 5.01 -21.72 10.31
N GLU A 334 5.17 -23.00 9.98
CA GLU A 334 5.95 -23.43 8.82
C GLU A 334 5.24 -23.13 7.50
N MET A 335 3.93 -23.34 7.45
CA MET A 335 3.09 -22.91 6.32
C MET A 335 3.19 -21.39 6.14
N TYR A 336 3.06 -20.62 7.22
CA TYR A 336 3.24 -19.17 7.16
C TYR A 336 4.64 -18.79 6.67
N ASN A 337 5.70 -19.45 7.14
CA ASN A 337 7.06 -19.17 6.71
C ASN A 337 7.24 -19.42 5.21
N HIS A 338 6.73 -20.53 4.66
CA HIS A 338 6.76 -20.77 3.21
C HIS A 338 5.99 -19.70 2.42
N LEU A 339 4.77 -19.37 2.87
CA LEU A 339 3.95 -18.36 2.22
C LEU A 339 4.59 -16.98 2.28
N SER A 340 5.11 -16.58 3.43
CA SER A 340 5.67 -15.25 3.64
C SER A 340 6.95 -15.04 2.83
N VAL A 341 7.80 -16.08 2.70
CA VAL A 341 8.97 -16.07 1.81
C VAL A 341 8.53 -15.93 0.35
N CYS A 342 7.60 -16.78 -0.10
CA CYS A 342 7.13 -16.75 -1.48
C CYS A 342 6.44 -15.41 -1.84
N LEU A 343 5.60 -14.89 -0.95
CA LEU A 343 4.95 -13.60 -1.13
C LEU A 343 5.98 -12.46 -1.19
N ALA A 344 6.96 -12.45 -0.28
CA ALA A 344 8.02 -11.45 -0.27
C ALA A 344 8.80 -11.41 -1.59
N HIS A 345 9.20 -12.56 -2.15
CA HIS A 345 9.91 -12.62 -3.43
C HIS A 345 9.07 -12.16 -4.63
N ASN A 346 7.74 -12.28 -4.54
CA ASN A 346 6.80 -11.88 -5.60
C ASN A 346 6.04 -10.59 -5.25
N ILE A 347 6.62 -9.72 -4.43
CA ILE A 347 5.99 -8.48 -3.96
C ILE A 347 5.50 -7.57 -5.12
N ASN A 348 6.22 -7.59 -6.25
CA ASN A 348 5.89 -6.78 -7.42
C ASN A 348 4.53 -7.12 -8.06
N GLU A 349 3.98 -8.31 -7.77
CA GLU A 349 2.69 -8.76 -8.33
C GLU A 349 1.48 -8.08 -7.66
N TYR A 350 1.65 -7.54 -6.45
CA TYR A 350 0.53 -7.01 -5.66
C TYR A 350 0.83 -5.73 -4.88
N PHE A 351 2.05 -5.19 -4.97
CA PHE A 351 2.44 -3.94 -4.34
C PHE A 351 3.12 -3.03 -5.35
N GLY A 352 2.60 -1.81 -5.51
CA GLY A 352 3.17 -0.81 -6.40
C GLY A 352 2.98 0.62 -5.91
N ILE A 353 2.76 1.52 -6.86
CA ILE A 353 2.70 2.97 -6.61
C ILE A 353 1.52 3.33 -5.70
N GLN A 354 0.37 2.65 -5.89
CA GLN A 354 -0.88 2.96 -5.20
C GLN A 354 -0.76 2.63 -3.71
N GLU A 355 -0.25 1.45 -3.39
CA GLU A 355 0.01 1.01 -2.01
C GLU A 355 1.09 1.88 -1.37
N THR A 356 2.12 2.25 -2.14
CA THR A 356 3.17 3.17 -1.66
C THR A 356 2.59 4.53 -1.31
N LYS A 357 1.77 5.13 -2.18
CA LYS A 357 1.12 6.42 -1.94
C LYS A 357 0.25 6.36 -0.68
N TYR A 358 -0.53 5.30 -0.51
CA TYR A 358 -1.33 5.10 0.70
C TYR A 358 -0.48 5.08 1.98
N ILE A 359 0.66 4.39 1.97
CA ILE A 359 1.59 4.37 3.12
C ILE A 359 2.16 5.77 3.36
N LEU A 360 2.54 6.49 2.30
CA LEU A 360 3.06 7.85 2.42
C LEU A 360 2.02 8.83 2.97
N ASP A 361 0.75 8.71 2.58
CA ASP A 361 -0.35 9.53 3.09
C ASP A 361 -0.56 9.32 4.59
N GLN A 362 -0.47 8.07 5.07
CA GLN A 362 -0.49 7.77 6.50
C GLN A 362 0.71 8.34 7.24
N LEU A 363 1.89 8.32 6.59
CA LEU A 363 3.10 8.87 7.17
C LEU A 363 3.05 10.40 7.23
N GLU A 364 2.44 11.06 6.24
CA GLU A 364 2.28 12.52 6.18
C GLU A 364 1.51 13.05 7.40
N MET A 365 0.54 12.30 7.91
CA MET A 365 -0.21 12.67 9.12
C MET A 365 0.67 12.75 10.37
N LYS A 366 1.79 12.01 10.41
CA LYS A 366 2.70 11.93 11.58
C LYS A 366 4.01 12.66 11.39
N TYR A 367 4.56 12.64 10.18
CA TYR A 367 5.89 13.17 9.83
C TYR A 367 5.83 14.01 8.54
N PRO A 368 5.04 15.09 8.50
CA PRO A 368 4.81 15.86 7.27
C PRO A 368 6.09 16.50 6.73
N ASP A 369 6.97 17.01 7.61
CA ASP A 369 8.19 17.69 7.18
C ASP A 369 9.25 16.72 6.63
N LEU A 370 9.34 15.51 7.20
CA LEU A 370 10.19 14.45 6.67
C LEU A 370 9.76 14.07 5.25
N LEU A 371 8.45 13.86 5.04
CA LEU A 371 7.92 13.49 3.74
C LEU A 371 8.14 14.62 2.70
N LYS A 372 7.91 15.88 3.09
CA LYS A 372 8.19 17.04 2.24
C LYS A 372 9.66 17.14 1.84
N GLU A 373 10.59 16.84 2.73
CA GLU A 373 12.01 16.88 2.42
C GLU A 373 12.40 15.77 1.44
N ILE A 374 11.88 14.56 1.63
CA ILE A 374 12.16 13.41 0.77
C ILE A 374 11.61 13.63 -0.65
N LEU A 375 10.35 14.08 -0.76
CA LEU A 375 9.67 14.26 -2.04
C LEU A 375 10.29 15.37 -2.92
N ARG A 376 11.25 16.16 -2.40
CA ARG A 376 12.07 17.09 -3.19
C ARG A 376 13.10 16.36 -4.06
N TYR A 377 13.58 15.19 -3.62
CA TYR A 377 14.67 14.47 -4.27
C TYR A 377 14.22 13.18 -4.96
N ILE A 378 13.18 12.53 -4.44
CA ILE A 378 12.72 11.22 -4.93
C ILE A 378 11.22 11.20 -5.19
N THR A 379 10.81 10.57 -6.28
CA THR A 379 9.40 10.41 -6.65
C THR A 379 8.76 9.23 -5.91
N VAL A 380 7.42 9.21 -5.83
CA VAL A 380 6.66 8.08 -5.25
C VAL A 380 7.01 6.75 -5.95
N GLN A 381 7.18 6.77 -7.27
CA GLN A 381 7.64 5.61 -8.06
C GLN A 381 8.96 5.05 -7.53
N ARG A 382 9.96 5.90 -7.34
CA ARG A 382 11.28 5.47 -6.88
C ARG A 382 11.25 4.98 -5.42
N ILE A 383 10.42 5.59 -4.57
CA ILE A 383 10.17 5.07 -3.21
C ILE A 383 9.54 3.67 -3.28
N SER A 384 8.57 3.47 -4.17
CA SER A 384 7.92 2.17 -4.40
C SER A 384 8.95 1.11 -4.79
N GLU A 385 9.84 1.42 -5.73
CA GLU A 385 10.92 0.51 -6.14
C GLU A 385 11.91 0.17 -5.01
N VAL A 386 12.24 1.13 -4.15
CA VAL A 386 13.07 0.87 -2.96
C VAL A 386 12.37 -0.10 -2.02
N ILE A 387 11.09 0.13 -1.73
CA ILE A 387 10.29 -0.74 -0.84
C ILE A 387 10.18 -2.15 -1.42
N GLN A 388 9.86 -2.27 -2.72
CA GLN A 388 9.80 -3.55 -3.43
C GLN A 388 11.11 -4.31 -3.30
N ARG A 389 12.25 -3.67 -3.58
CA ARG A 389 13.58 -4.31 -3.51
C ARG A 389 13.96 -4.75 -2.09
N LEU A 390 13.61 -3.96 -1.07
CA LEU A 390 13.82 -4.35 0.33
C LEU A 390 13.01 -5.60 0.67
N ILE A 391 11.71 -5.60 0.38
CA ILE A 391 10.81 -6.71 0.71
C ILE A 391 11.14 -7.95 -0.12
N GLN A 392 11.55 -7.78 -1.37
CA GLN A 392 11.99 -8.87 -2.24
C GLN A 392 13.16 -9.66 -1.64
N GLU A 393 14.03 -9.00 -0.85
CA GLU A 393 15.10 -9.66 -0.08
C GLU A 393 14.72 -9.93 1.39
N ARG A 394 13.41 -10.04 1.65
CA ARG A 394 12.80 -10.31 2.95
C ARG A 394 13.11 -9.26 4.04
N ILE A 395 13.43 -8.02 3.65
CA ILE A 395 13.69 -6.91 4.57
C ILE A 395 12.39 -6.18 4.92
N SER A 396 12.12 -6.06 6.23
CA SER A 396 10.94 -5.35 6.72
C SER A 396 11.04 -3.85 6.49
N VAL A 397 9.96 -3.25 5.99
CA VAL A 397 9.81 -1.79 5.88
C VAL A 397 8.86 -1.22 6.94
N ARG A 398 8.53 -2.01 7.97
CA ARG A 398 7.60 -1.62 9.04
C ARG A 398 8.05 -0.35 9.78
N ASN A 399 9.36 -0.17 9.96
CA ASN A 399 9.91 1.09 10.44
C ASN A 399 10.07 2.08 9.28
N MET A 400 8.94 2.53 8.73
CA MET A 400 8.91 3.43 7.57
C MET A 400 9.59 4.77 7.87
N ARG A 401 9.57 5.22 9.13
CA ARG A 401 10.30 6.43 9.56
C ARG A 401 11.80 6.30 9.28
N LEU A 402 12.42 5.19 9.70
CA LEU A 402 13.86 4.98 9.51
C LEU A 402 14.22 4.78 8.04
N VAL A 403 13.36 4.09 7.26
CA VAL A 403 13.50 3.99 5.80
C VAL A 403 13.51 5.39 5.18
N MET A 404 12.55 6.23 5.55
CA MET A 404 12.43 7.60 5.07
C MET A 404 13.59 8.49 5.50
N GLU A 405 14.06 8.42 6.74
CA GLU A 405 15.24 9.15 7.23
C GLU A 405 16.50 8.77 6.44
N ALA A 406 16.70 7.48 6.17
CA ALA A 406 17.81 7.00 5.34
C ALA A 406 17.70 7.54 3.90
N LEU A 407 16.50 7.51 3.31
CA LEU A 407 16.27 8.08 1.98
C LEU A 407 16.51 9.59 1.95
N ALA A 408 16.07 10.34 2.96
CA ALA A 408 16.30 11.78 3.04
C ALA A 408 17.79 12.14 3.07
N LEU A 409 18.59 11.32 3.76
CA LEU A 409 20.03 11.50 3.87
C LEU A 409 20.78 11.21 2.55
N TRP A 410 20.42 10.12 1.87
CA TRP A 410 21.18 9.61 0.73
C TRP A 410 20.67 10.06 -0.64
N SER A 411 19.37 10.29 -0.81
CA SER A 411 18.77 10.68 -2.11
C SER A 411 19.35 11.96 -2.75
N PRO A 412 19.83 12.98 -2.00
CA PRO A 412 20.45 14.16 -2.62
C PRO A 412 21.79 13.85 -3.32
N ARG A 413 22.49 12.79 -2.87
CA ARG A 413 23.83 12.43 -3.34
C ARG A 413 23.80 11.26 -4.31
N GLU A 414 22.90 10.31 -4.08
CA GLU A 414 22.79 9.09 -4.85
C GLU A 414 21.52 9.05 -5.69
N LYS A 415 21.69 8.89 -7.00
CA LYS A 415 20.58 8.83 -7.98
C LYS A 415 20.32 7.42 -8.47
N ASP A 416 21.24 6.48 -8.28
CA ASP A 416 21.00 5.09 -8.56
C ASP A 416 20.12 4.45 -7.48
N ILE A 417 19.07 3.77 -7.91
CA ILE A 417 18.08 3.15 -7.00
C ILE A 417 18.70 1.95 -6.30
N ILE A 418 19.55 1.18 -7.00
CA ILE A 418 20.15 -0.03 -6.45
C ILE A 418 21.11 0.35 -5.32
N THR A 419 21.96 1.35 -5.54
CA THR A 419 22.87 1.86 -4.52
C THR A 419 22.12 2.49 -3.34
N LEU A 420 21.01 3.19 -3.61
CA LEU A 420 20.16 3.75 -2.56
C LEU A 420 19.54 2.66 -1.67
N VAL A 421 19.15 1.51 -2.23
CA VAL A 421 18.67 0.35 -1.46
C VAL A 421 19.75 -0.16 -0.50
N GLU A 422 21.01 -0.28 -0.94
CA GLU A 422 22.11 -0.71 -0.07
C GLU A 422 22.32 0.25 1.11
N HIS A 423 22.21 1.57 0.88
CA HIS A 423 22.29 2.56 1.96
C HIS A 423 21.14 2.43 2.97
N VAL A 424 19.92 2.18 2.48
CA VAL A 424 18.76 1.96 3.36
C VAL A 424 18.93 0.65 4.13
N ARG A 425 19.42 -0.42 3.50
CA ARG A 425 19.72 -1.69 4.19
C ARG A 425 20.74 -1.51 5.32
N GLY A 426 21.81 -0.76 5.07
CA GLY A 426 22.78 -0.40 6.12
C GLY A 426 22.14 0.31 7.31
N ALA A 427 21.22 1.25 7.06
CA ALA A 427 20.47 1.92 8.14
C ALA A 427 19.52 0.97 8.90
N LEU A 428 19.03 -0.07 8.24
CA LEU A 428 18.13 -1.08 8.81
C LEU A 428 18.85 -2.25 9.49
N GLY A 429 20.19 -2.26 9.60
CA GLY A 429 20.97 -3.41 10.08
C GLY A 429 20.42 -4.09 11.34
N ARG A 430 20.01 -3.32 12.36
CA ARG A 430 19.39 -3.87 13.58
C ARG A 430 18.11 -4.68 13.32
N TYR A 431 17.27 -4.22 12.39
CA TYR A 431 16.04 -4.89 12.00
C TYR A 431 16.33 -6.13 11.15
N ILE A 432 17.32 -6.03 10.26
CA ILE A 432 17.79 -7.13 9.42
C ILE A 432 18.31 -8.26 10.32
N CYS A 433 19.20 -7.97 11.26
CA CYS A 433 19.70 -8.96 12.22
C CYS A 433 18.59 -9.61 13.01
N HIS A 434 17.64 -8.83 13.55
CA HIS A 434 16.51 -9.38 14.32
C HIS A 434 15.60 -10.28 13.46
N LYS A 435 15.38 -9.90 12.20
CA LYS A 435 14.54 -10.66 11.26
C LYS A 435 15.12 -12.04 10.95
N PHE A 436 16.44 -12.11 10.77
CA PHE A 436 17.13 -13.35 10.41
C PHE A 436 17.74 -14.08 11.61
N SER A 437 17.71 -13.49 12.81
CA SER A 437 18.09 -14.19 14.02
C SER A 437 17.01 -15.18 14.42
N TYR A 438 17.39 -16.43 14.59
CA TYR A 438 16.54 -17.48 15.12
C TYR A 438 17.10 -17.94 16.48
N SER A 439 16.27 -17.98 17.52
CA SER A 439 16.72 -18.29 18.91
C SER A 439 17.85 -17.40 19.43
N GLY A 440 17.95 -16.17 18.90
CA GLY A 440 18.97 -15.21 19.29
C GLY A 440 20.28 -15.32 18.53
N GLU A 441 20.43 -16.20 17.53
CA GLU A 441 21.61 -16.29 16.68
C GLU A 441 21.27 -16.31 15.17
N ILE A 442 22.20 -15.88 14.33
CA ILE A 442 22.07 -15.98 12.87
C ILE A 442 22.89 -17.19 12.41
N LYS A 443 22.24 -18.16 11.77
CA LYS A 443 22.90 -19.28 11.11
C LYS A 443 23.42 -18.82 9.75
N ALA A 444 24.73 -18.75 9.61
CA ALA A 444 25.36 -18.14 8.45
C ALA A 444 26.36 -19.06 7.76
N ILE A 445 26.46 -18.91 6.45
CA ILE A 445 27.55 -19.42 5.63
C ILE A 445 28.37 -18.22 5.16
N VAL A 446 29.69 -18.29 5.27
CA VAL A 446 30.59 -17.20 4.91
C VAL A 446 31.20 -17.45 3.54
N ILE A 447 31.29 -16.42 2.71
CA ILE A 447 32.00 -16.49 1.42
C ILE A 447 33.49 -16.32 1.67
N SER A 448 34.31 -17.17 1.06
CA SER A 448 35.76 -17.06 1.13
C SER A 448 36.28 -15.80 0.39
N PRO A 449 37.38 -15.19 0.87
CA PRO A 449 38.00 -14.05 0.20
C PRO A 449 38.31 -14.31 -1.29
N GLU A 450 38.68 -15.54 -1.64
CA GLU A 450 38.96 -15.92 -3.02
C GLU A 450 37.75 -15.81 -3.94
N ILE A 451 36.56 -16.20 -3.47
CA ILE A 451 35.31 -16.03 -4.23
C ILE A 451 34.90 -14.56 -4.25
N GLU A 452 35.06 -13.84 -3.14
CA GLU A 452 34.76 -12.41 -3.08
C GLU A 452 35.57 -11.61 -4.10
N ASP A 453 36.88 -11.86 -4.18
CA ASP A 453 37.79 -11.19 -5.10
C ASP A 453 37.42 -11.48 -6.55
N ARG A 454 37.08 -12.73 -6.89
CA ARG A 454 36.63 -13.10 -8.24
C ARG A 454 35.33 -12.40 -8.64
N ILE A 455 34.36 -12.30 -7.72
CA ILE A 455 33.12 -11.56 -7.97
C ILE A 455 33.44 -10.06 -8.14
N ARG A 456 34.30 -9.50 -7.29
CA ARG A 456 34.74 -8.10 -7.35
C ARG A 456 35.42 -7.77 -8.68
N ASP A 457 36.28 -8.67 -9.16
CA ASP A 457 36.95 -8.57 -10.45
C ASP A 457 36.00 -8.65 -11.64
N GLY A 458 34.82 -9.24 -11.47
CA GLY A 458 33.73 -9.24 -12.46
C GLY A 458 32.90 -7.96 -12.46
N VAL A 459 32.98 -7.11 -11.43
CA VAL A 459 32.17 -5.90 -11.32
C VAL A 459 32.66 -4.85 -12.33
N ARG A 460 31.76 -4.36 -13.19
CA ARG A 460 32.06 -3.34 -14.21
C ARG A 460 31.16 -2.11 -14.02
N PRO A 461 31.72 -0.92 -13.73
CA PRO A 461 30.97 0.31 -13.72
C PRO A 461 30.71 0.77 -15.17
N THR A 462 29.48 1.13 -15.48
CA THR A 462 29.12 1.75 -16.78
C THR A 462 28.25 2.98 -16.57
N ALA A 463 28.06 3.78 -17.63
CA ALA A 463 27.20 4.96 -17.58
C ALA A 463 25.74 4.64 -17.20
N GLY A 464 25.28 3.41 -17.43
CA GLY A 464 23.93 2.95 -17.08
C GLY A 464 23.83 2.27 -15.71
N GLY A 465 24.93 2.14 -14.97
CA GLY A 465 24.99 1.47 -13.67
C GLY A 465 26.11 0.44 -13.58
N THR A 466 26.23 -0.17 -12.40
CA THR A 466 27.25 -1.18 -12.12
C THR A 466 26.63 -2.56 -12.19
N PHE A 467 27.23 -3.46 -12.99
CA PHE A 467 26.76 -4.84 -13.15
C PHE A 467 27.90 -5.85 -13.01
N LEU A 468 27.52 -7.11 -12.81
CA LEU A 468 28.44 -8.24 -12.74
C LEU A 468 28.65 -8.82 -14.13
N ASN A 469 29.90 -8.86 -14.59
CA ASN A 469 30.32 -9.44 -15.86
C ASN A 469 31.32 -10.55 -15.60
N LEU A 470 30.81 -11.78 -15.45
CA LEU A 470 31.60 -12.99 -15.31
C LEU A 470 31.44 -13.85 -16.56
N ASP A 471 32.51 -14.54 -16.94
CA ASP A 471 32.42 -15.56 -17.98
C ASP A 471 31.55 -16.73 -17.50
N ALA A 472 30.83 -17.39 -18.42
CA ALA A 472 29.89 -18.45 -18.07
C ALA A 472 30.55 -19.59 -17.26
N SER A 473 31.78 -19.97 -17.62
CA SER A 473 32.54 -20.99 -16.89
C SER A 473 32.88 -20.59 -15.46
N GLU A 474 33.12 -19.29 -15.22
CA GLU A 474 33.40 -18.80 -13.88
C GLU A 474 32.15 -18.77 -13.01
N ALA A 475 31.03 -18.34 -13.57
CA ALA A 475 29.74 -18.35 -12.90
C ALA A 475 29.31 -19.77 -12.52
N GLU A 476 29.43 -20.74 -13.44
CA GLU A 476 29.14 -22.15 -13.16
C GLU A 476 30.01 -22.71 -12.03
N MET A 477 31.32 -22.46 -12.05
CA MET A 477 32.22 -22.93 -10.99
C MET A 477 31.84 -22.35 -9.62
N ILE A 478 31.46 -21.08 -9.57
CA ILE A 478 30.99 -20.44 -8.33
C ILE A 478 29.70 -21.12 -7.85
N LEU A 479 28.73 -21.34 -8.74
CA LEU A 479 27.46 -22.00 -8.40
C LEU A 479 27.65 -23.45 -7.93
N ASP A 480 28.58 -24.20 -8.52
CA ASP A 480 28.92 -25.56 -8.09
C ASP A 480 29.55 -25.57 -6.69
N ASN A 481 30.39 -24.58 -6.36
CA ASN A 481 30.92 -24.41 -5.00
C ASN A 481 29.79 -24.13 -4.00
N PHE A 482 28.83 -23.27 -4.35
CA PHE A 482 27.63 -23.03 -3.53
C PHE A 482 26.85 -24.32 -3.29
N LYS A 483 26.63 -25.12 -4.35
CA LYS A 483 25.91 -26.39 -4.25
C LYS A 483 26.62 -27.38 -3.33
N LEU A 484 27.95 -27.50 -3.44
CA LEU A 484 28.74 -28.37 -2.59
C LEU A 484 28.77 -27.87 -1.14
N ALA A 485 28.85 -26.55 -0.93
CA ALA A 485 28.81 -25.96 0.39
C ALA A 485 27.47 -26.20 1.09
N LEU A 486 26.36 -25.98 0.38
CA LEU A 486 25.01 -26.20 0.90
C LEU A 486 24.69 -27.69 1.09
N SER A 487 25.37 -28.58 0.36
CA SER A 487 25.23 -30.02 0.57
C SER A 487 25.71 -30.44 1.97
N GLY A 488 24.90 -31.24 2.65
CA GLY A 488 25.17 -31.75 4.00
C GLY A 488 24.73 -30.82 5.13
N ILE A 489 24.16 -29.65 4.84
CA ILE A 489 23.52 -28.80 5.84
C ILE A 489 22.07 -29.25 6.01
N ASN A 490 21.72 -29.77 7.19
CA ASN A 490 20.38 -30.26 7.51
C ASN A 490 19.49 -29.15 8.10
N ILE A 491 19.56 -27.96 7.49
CA ILE A 491 18.75 -26.79 7.82
C ILE A 491 18.14 -26.29 6.50
N PRO A 492 16.83 -25.97 6.45
CA PRO A 492 16.21 -25.41 5.25
C PRO A 492 16.92 -24.14 4.76
N ILE A 493 17.11 -23.96 3.45
CA ILE A 493 17.90 -22.84 2.91
C ILE A 493 17.30 -21.49 3.29
N LYS A 494 15.96 -21.40 3.33
CA LYS A 494 15.22 -20.21 3.77
C LYS A 494 15.56 -19.74 5.20
N ASP A 495 16.08 -20.65 6.03
CA ASP A 495 16.47 -20.41 7.43
C ASP A 495 18.00 -20.20 7.58
N ILE A 496 18.76 -20.14 6.48
CA ILE A 496 20.21 -19.87 6.43
C ILE A 496 20.47 -18.53 5.74
N ILE A 497 21.55 -17.86 6.14
CA ILE A 497 22.03 -16.62 5.52
C ILE A 497 23.41 -16.81 4.91
N LEU A 498 23.63 -16.20 3.75
CA LEU A 498 24.96 -16.04 3.19
C LEU A 498 25.57 -14.69 3.61
N LEU A 499 26.81 -14.70 4.09
CA LEU A 499 27.54 -13.51 4.52
C LEU A 499 28.69 -13.20 3.57
N GLY A 500 28.80 -11.93 3.19
CA GLY A 500 29.94 -11.42 2.43
C GLY A 500 30.12 -9.90 2.54
N SER A 501 31.04 -9.38 1.75
CA SER A 501 31.42 -7.97 1.73
C SER A 501 30.33 -7.05 1.16
N VAL A 502 30.27 -5.82 1.69
CA VAL A 502 29.22 -4.81 1.41
C VAL A 502 29.17 -4.42 -0.08
N ASP A 503 30.33 -4.32 -0.72
CA ASP A 503 30.49 -3.89 -2.11
C ASP A 503 29.95 -4.93 -3.11
N ILE A 504 29.99 -6.22 -2.75
CA ILE A 504 29.61 -7.34 -3.63
C ILE A 504 28.28 -8.03 -3.29
N ARG A 505 27.71 -7.77 -2.11
CA ARG A 505 26.49 -8.42 -1.57
C ARG A 505 25.36 -8.58 -2.61
N ARG A 506 24.98 -7.47 -3.25
CA ARG A 506 23.89 -7.46 -4.26
C ARG A 506 24.20 -8.30 -5.50
N PHE A 507 25.48 -8.35 -5.91
CA PHE A 507 25.90 -9.12 -7.08
C PHE A 507 25.87 -10.60 -6.76
N ILE A 508 26.26 -10.99 -5.54
CA ILE A 508 26.12 -12.37 -5.05
C ILE A 508 24.65 -12.77 -5.02
N LYS A 509 23.77 -11.95 -4.41
CA LYS A 509 22.32 -12.26 -4.38
C LYS A 509 21.77 -12.47 -5.78
N LYS A 510 22.12 -11.59 -6.72
CA LYS A 510 21.69 -11.68 -8.12
C LYS A 510 22.25 -12.91 -8.84
N LEU A 511 23.48 -13.33 -8.52
CA LEU A 511 24.11 -14.51 -9.11
C LEU A 511 23.43 -15.80 -8.64
N ILE A 512 23.08 -15.89 -7.36
CA ILE A 512 22.52 -17.12 -6.78
C ILE A 512 20.99 -17.23 -6.93
N GLU A 513 20.27 -16.13 -7.19
CA GLU A 513 18.80 -16.13 -7.17
C GLU A 513 18.15 -17.10 -8.17
N SER A 514 18.84 -17.44 -9.27
CA SER A 514 18.34 -18.36 -10.29
C SER A 514 18.28 -19.81 -9.79
N SER A 515 19.18 -20.18 -8.87
CA SER A 515 19.32 -21.54 -8.34
C SER A 515 18.82 -21.64 -6.90
N TYR A 516 19.01 -20.59 -6.11
CA TYR A 516 18.75 -20.52 -4.68
C TYR A 516 18.01 -19.23 -4.33
N ARG A 517 16.76 -19.10 -4.81
CA ARG A 517 15.92 -17.92 -4.58
C ARG A 517 15.74 -17.59 -3.10
N ASP A 518 15.56 -18.63 -2.28
CA ASP A 518 15.24 -18.53 -0.85
C ASP A 518 16.47 -18.25 0.03
N LEU A 519 17.68 -18.35 -0.52
CA LEU A 519 18.93 -18.00 0.18
C LEU A 519 19.13 -16.49 0.13
N GLU A 520 19.12 -15.83 1.28
CA GLU A 520 19.37 -14.38 1.37
C GLU A 520 20.84 -14.10 1.64
N VAL A 521 21.28 -12.95 1.14
CA VAL A 521 22.67 -12.49 1.28
C VAL A 521 22.70 -11.23 2.11
N LEU A 522 23.35 -11.30 3.27
CA LEU A 522 23.61 -10.16 4.12
C LEU A 522 25.07 -9.73 3.99
N SER A 523 25.29 -8.43 4.17
CA SER A 523 26.65 -7.89 4.23
C SER A 523 27.14 -7.77 5.67
N TYR A 524 28.47 -7.77 5.87
CA TYR A 524 29.04 -7.47 7.18
C TYR A 524 28.61 -6.11 7.75
N GLY A 525 28.33 -5.12 6.88
CA GLY A 525 27.87 -3.79 7.27
C GLY A 525 26.42 -3.76 7.78
N GLU A 526 25.64 -4.81 7.52
CA GLU A 526 24.27 -4.95 8.03
C GLU A 526 24.24 -5.63 9.41
N LEU A 527 25.35 -6.24 9.83
CA LEU A 527 25.44 -6.94 11.10
C LEU A 527 25.59 -5.96 12.27
N THR A 528 24.84 -6.21 13.34
CA THR A 528 24.96 -5.48 14.60
C THR A 528 25.62 -6.35 15.67
N GLU A 529 26.43 -5.75 16.53
CA GLU A 529 27.19 -6.46 17.59
C GLU A 529 26.31 -7.24 18.58
N ASN A 530 25.01 -6.96 18.64
CA ASN A 530 24.08 -7.55 19.61
C ASN A 530 23.55 -8.93 19.21
N VAL A 531 23.83 -9.42 18.00
CA VAL A 531 23.32 -10.71 17.52
C VAL A 531 24.49 -11.63 17.18
N PRO A 532 24.72 -12.73 17.93
CA PRO A 532 25.76 -13.69 17.60
C PRO A 532 25.50 -14.35 16.24
N VAL A 533 26.59 -14.59 15.52
CA VAL A 533 26.59 -15.25 14.21
C VAL A 533 27.23 -16.62 14.37
N ASN A 534 26.47 -17.66 14.08
CA ASN A 534 26.92 -19.04 14.08
C ASN A 534 27.31 -19.43 12.65
N ILE A 535 28.61 -19.56 12.40
CA ILE A 535 29.16 -19.89 11.09
C ILE A 535 29.09 -21.40 10.88
N LEU A 536 28.19 -21.83 10.00
CA LEU A 536 27.99 -23.23 9.65
C LEU A 536 29.11 -23.76 8.74
N LYS A 537 29.53 -22.94 7.77
CA LYS A 537 30.52 -23.30 6.74
C LYS A 537 31.13 -22.07 6.08
N THR A 538 32.24 -22.28 5.37
CA THR A 538 32.84 -21.31 4.45
C THR A 538 32.83 -21.88 3.04
N ILE A 539 32.49 -21.05 2.04
CA ILE A 539 32.41 -21.40 0.61
C ILE A 539 33.64 -20.92 -0.11
#